data_AF-A0A015JGR7-F1
#
_entry.id   AF-A0A015JGR7-F1
#
_cell.length_a   1.000
_cell.length_b   1.000
_cell.length_c   1.000
_cell.angle_alpha   90.00
_cell.angle_beta   90.00
_cell.angle_gamma   90.00
#
_symmetry.space_group_name_H-M   'P 1'
#
loop_
_entity.id
_entity.type
_entity.pdbx_description
1 polymer ?
#
loop_
_entity_poly.entity_id
_entity_poly.type
_entity_poly.pdbx_seq_one_letter_code
_entity_poly.pdbx_strand_id
1 'polypeptide(L)'
;MVRLAYTIKNFKVNNLVGFQQHAIQAFNKRWEEFDISLYLLAYFLHPKFRTNGLKARKYSLITSAASRIWKSMGNNQNSCEDLYLQMRKYKFYLEPYNEKFKDEDETPILWWLSTDDTKKYLQELALHVLSVTPHSASCERGFSTLGWIYGKHRLRLQTSKVESMAKIRSFYISKVNDELRYASSKYSERELKIMVDESLNDIEEDFEDDEPERVLVEQHEIPNHIVSVLILEDIFDIKDVPFIKDPEDDDDDSESKSENEHEIDENNVDNVNPTEENDDNDYDVDALAAKYLD
;
A
#
# COMPACT_ATOMS: atom_id res chain seq x y z
N MET A 1 -8.06 0.19 -6.99
CA MET A 1 -9.04 -0.82 -7.46
C MET A 1 -10.49 -0.34 -7.45
N VAL A 2 -11.03 0.15 -6.33
CA VAL A 2 -12.45 0.55 -6.27
C VAL A 2 -12.81 1.73 -7.21
N ARG A 3 -11.92 2.74 -7.34
CA ARG A 3 -12.06 3.82 -8.35
C ARG A 3 -12.15 3.26 -9.76
N LEU A 4 -11.21 2.39 -10.13
CA LEU A 4 -11.19 1.73 -11.44
C LEU A 4 -12.49 0.96 -11.72
N ALA A 5 -13.01 0.22 -10.72
CA ALA A 5 -14.29 -0.47 -10.85
C ALA A 5 -15.46 0.51 -11.07
N TYR A 6 -15.49 1.65 -10.38
CA TYR A 6 -16.48 2.70 -10.61
C TYR A 6 -16.39 3.26 -12.04
N THR A 7 -15.17 3.56 -12.51
CA THR A 7 -14.94 4.06 -13.87
C THR A 7 -15.40 3.06 -14.93
N ILE A 8 -15.03 1.77 -14.77
CA ILE A 8 -15.48 0.69 -15.68
C ILE A 8 -17.01 0.60 -15.69
N LYS A 9 -17.65 0.68 -14.53
CA LYS A 9 -19.12 0.60 -14.42
C LYS A 9 -19.83 1.76 -15.12
N ASN A 10 -19.32 2.97 -14.95
CA ASN A 10 -19.95 4.18 -15.50
C ASN A 10 -19.49 4.52 -16.92
N PHE A 11 -18.70 3.65 -17.54
CA PHE A 11 -18.27 3.79 -18.92
C PHE A 11 -19.46 3.69 -19.89
N LYS A 12 -20.08 4.83 -20.20
CA LYS A 12 -21.27 4.94 -21.07
C LYS A 12 -20.89 5.44 -22.47
N VAL A 13 -20.10 4.67 -23.21
CA VAL A 13 -19.88 4.93 -24.64
C VAL A 13 -20.67 3.91 -25.44
N ASN A 14 -21.68 4.38 -26.18
CA ASN A 14 -22.72 3.58 -26.83
C ASN A 14 -22.22 2.50 -27.82
N ASN A 15 -20.92 2.48 -28.15
CA ASN A 15 -20.29 1.53 -29.07
C ASN A 15 -19.20 0.64 -28.44
N LEU A 16 -18.97 0.71 -27.12
CA LEU A 16 -17.86 0.02 -26.44
C LEU A 16 -18.32 -0.96 -25.36
N VAL A 17 -19.55 -1.48 -25.46
CA VAL A 17 -20.10 -2.46 -24.50
C VAL A 17 -19.21 -3.71 -24.42
N GLY A 18 -18.70 -4.20 -25.56
CA GLY A 18 -17.75 -5.32 -25.58
C GLY A 18 -16.50 -5.01 -24.74
N PHE A 19 -15.86 -3.86 -24.97
CA PHE A 19 -14.69 -3.43 -24.19
C PHE A 19 -14.99 -3.33 -22.69
N GLN A 20 -16.14 -2.76 -22.32
CA GLN A 20 -16.56 -2.70 -20.91
C GLN A 20 -16.66 -4.10 -20.30
N GLN A 21 -17.28 -5.06 -21.00
CA GLN A 21 -17.40 -6.44 -20.51
C GLN A 21 -16.04 -7.11 -20.36
N HIS A 22 -15.13 -6.91 -21.31
CA HIS A 22 -13.76 -7.39 -21.21
C HIS A 22 -13.03 -6.77 -20.01
N ALA A 23 -13.18 -5.47 -19.78
CA ALA A 23 -12.60 -4.79 -18.63
C ALA A 23 -13.15 -5.33 -17.29
N ILE A 24 -14.45 -5.62 -17.20
CA ILE A 24 -15.06 -6.26 -16.02
C ILE A 24 -14.45 -7.64 -15.79
N GLN A 25 -14.30 -8.46 -16.83
CA GLN A 25 -13.69 -9.79 -16.71
C GLN A 25 -12.24 -9.73 -16.26
N ALA A 26 -11.44 -8.86 -16.89
CA ALA A 26 -10.05 -8.64 -16.52
C ALA A 26 -9.93 -8.15 -15.07
N PHE A 27 -10.79 -7.21 -14.67
CA PHE A 27 -10.86 -6.73 -13.30
C PHE A 27 -11.18 -7.86 -12.33
N ASN A 28 -12.23 -8.63 -12.57
CA ASN A 28 -12.66 -9.73 -11.71
C ASN A 28 -11.58 -10.80 -11.56
N LYS A 29 -10.95 -11.20 -12.66
CA LYS A 29 -9.83 -12.15 -12.64
C LYS A 29 -8.70 -11.63 -11.76
N ARG A 30 -8.31 -10.36 -11.93
CA ARG A 30 -7.26 -9.75 -11.11
C ARG A 30 -7.68 -9.58 -9.65
N TRP A 31 -8.97 -9.34 -9.39
CA TRP A 31 -9.52 -9.22 -8.04
C TRP A 31 -9.42 -10.52 -7.24
N GLU A 32 -9.63 -11.66 -7.89
CA GLU A 32 -9.52 -13.00 -7.27
C GLU A 32 -8.09 -13.36 -6.84
N GLU A 33 -7.08 -12.71 -7.43
CA GLU A 33 -5.66 -12.95 -7.08
C GLU A 33 -5.24 -12.23 -5.78
N PHE A 34 -6.06 -11.32 -5.25
CA PHE A 34 -5.73 -10.54 -4.05
C PHE A 34 -6.24 -11.18 -2.76
N ASP A 35 -5.49 -11.02 -1.67
CA ASP A 35 -6.02 -11.23 -0.32
C ASP A 35 -6.96 -10.07 0.06
N ILE A 36 -8.22 -10.21 -0.34
CA ILE A 36 -9.27 -9.20 -0.13
C ILE A 36 -9.40 -8.83 1.36
N SER A 37 -9.15 -9.75 2.28
CA SER A 37 -9.27 -9.50 3.72
C SER A 37 -8.27 -8.44 4.20
N LEU A 38 -7.03 -8.49 3.73
CA LEU A 38 -6.01 -7.50 4.09
C LEU A 38 -6.33 -6.12 3.50
N TYR A 39 -6.76 -6.07 2.23
CA TYR A 39 -7.16 -4.79 1.60
C TYR A 39 -8.39 -4.18 2.28
N LEU A 40 -9.35 -4.99 2.72
CA LEU A 40 -10.50 -4.51 3.48
C LEU A 40 -10.11 -3.99 4.86
N LEU A 41 -9.14 -4.63 5.51
CA LEU A 41 -8.59 -4.12 6.77
C LEU A 41 -7.86 -2.79 6.56
N ALA A 42 -7.01 -2.67 5.54
CA ALA A 42 -6.34 -1.41 5.21
C ALA A 42 -7.35 -0.29 4.86
N TYR A 43 -8.40 -0.62 4.09
CA TYR A 43 -9.50 0.30 3.81
C TYR A 43 -10.18 0.75 5.11
N PHE A 44 -10.48 -0.19 6.01
CA PHE A 44 -11.06 0.11 7.31
C PHE A 44 -10.18 1.02 8.15
N LEU A 45 -8.89 0.76 8.22
CA LEU A 45 -7.95 1.53 9.03
C LEU A 45 -7.70 2.94 8.48
N HIS A 46 -8.15 3.25 7.26
CA HIS A 46 -8.04 4.60 6.72
C HIS A 46 -9.09 5.54 7.39
N PRO A 47 -8.67 6.60 8.12
CA PRO A 47 -9.57 7.42 8.96
C PRO A 47 -10.74 8.08 8.23
N LYS A 48 -10.57 8.42 6.95
CA LYS A 48 -11.62 8.91 6.05
C LYS A 48 -12.64 7.85 5.62
N PHE A 49 -12.19 6.61 5.44
CA PHE A 49 -12.99 5.58 4.78
C PHE A 49 -13.73 4.71 5.78
N ARG A 50 -13.04 4.18 6.79
CA ARG A 50 -13.62 3.32 7.83
C ARG A 50 -14.52 2.23 7.22
N THR A 51 -15.82 2.28 7.48
CA THR A 51 -16.81 1.34 6.92
C THR A 51 -17.71 1.96 5.86
N ASN A 52 -17.38 3.16 5.36
CA ASN A 52 -18.20 3.87 4.37
C ASN A 52 -18.30 3.05 3.08
N GLY A 53 -19.51 2.93 2.54
CA GLY A 53 -19.82 2.13 1.35
C GLY A 53 -19.65 0.62 1.53
N LEU A 54 -19.28 0.11 2.70
CA LEU A 54 -19.14 -1.33 2.91
C LEU A 54 -20.51 -1.98 3.16
N LYS A 55 -20.83 -3.04 2.40
CA LYS A 55 -22.09 -3.77 2.54
C LYS A 55 -22.17 -4.48 3.90
N ALA A 56 -23.41 -4.71 4.34
CA ALA A 56 -23.70 -5.45 5.56
C ALA A 56 -23.01 -6.82 5.56
N ARG A 57 -22.62 -7.30 6.75
CA ARG A 57 -21.94 -8.59 7.00
C ARG A 57 -20.51 -8.70 6.44
N LYS A 58 -19.93 -7.67 5.83
CA LYS A 58 -18.50 -7.67 5.43
C LYS A 58 -17.54 -7.26 6.52
N TYR A 59 -18.04 -6.65 7.60
CA TYR A 59 -17.25 -6.27 8.75
C TYR A 59 -16.56 -7.46 9.44
N SER A 60 -17.14 -8.67 9.36
CA SER A 60 -16.51 -9.89 9.89
C SER A 60 -15.19 -10.23 9.22
N LEU A 61 -15.07 -9.97 7.91
CA LEU A 61 -13.83 -10.20 7.17
C LEU A 61 -12.71 -9.29 7.68
N ILE A 62 -13.05 -8.05 8.05
CA ILE A 62 -12.12 -7.06 8.62
C ILE A 62 -11.67 -7.51 10.01
N THR A 63 -12.60 -7.92 10.88
CA THR A 63 -12.28 -8.35 12.23
C THR A 63 -11.45 -9.65 12.24
N SER A 64 -11.77 -10.62 11.38
CA SER A 64 -10.97 -11.85 11.23
C SER A 64 -9.59 -11.59 10.62
N ALA A 65 -9.45 -10.59 9.75
CA ALA A 65 -8.14 -10.17 9.23
C ALA A 65 -7.30 -9.54 10.34
N ALA A 66 -7.89 -8.60 11.08
CA ALA A 66 -7.23 -7.89 12.17
C ALA A 66 -6.67 -8.84 13.22
N SER A 67 -7.47 -9.80 13.67
CA SER A 67 -7.07 -10.78 14.68
C SER A 67 -6.05 -11.79 14.20
N ARG A 68 -6.11 -12.23 12.93
CA ARG A 68 -5.04 -13.07 12.34
C ARG A 68 -3.69 -12.35 12.34
N ILE A 69 -3.67 -11.08 11.90
CA ILE A 69 -2.45 -10.27 11.91
C ILE A 69 -2.00 -10.03 13.35
N TRP A 70 -2.92 -9.66 14.24
CA TRP A 70 -2.63 -9.42 15.65
C TRP A 70 -2.01 -10.65 16.34
N LYS A 71 -2.56 -11.85 16.10
CA LYS A 71 -1.99 -13.13 16.57
C LYS A 71 -0.61 -13.37 15.95
N SER A 72 -0.43 -13.09 14.65
CA SER A 72 0.86 -13.25 13.98
C SER A 72 1.95 -12.30 14.50
N MET A 73 1.57 -11.17 15.07
CA MET A 73 2.47 -10.25 15.79
C MET A 73 2.87 -10.76 17.18
N GLY A 74 2.39 -11.94 17.60
CA GLY A 74 2.72 -12.56 18.89
C GLY A 74 1.79 -12.15 20.04
N ASN A 75 0.65 -11.53 19.76
CA ASN A 75 -0.28 -11.06 20.78
C ASN A 75 -1.30 -12.13 21.23
N ASN A 76 -1.71 -12.03 22.50
CA ASN A 76 -2.61 -12.99 23.15
C ASN A 76 -4.11 -12.68 22.96
N GLN A 77 -4.98 -13.60 23.39
CA GLN A 77 -6.42 -13.47 23.25
C GLN A 77 -6.99 -12.23 23.96
N ASN A 78 -6.55 -11.93 25.19
CA ASN A 78 -7.07 -10.81 25.98
C ASN A 78 -6.84 -9.47 25.26
N SER A 79 -5.64 -9.28 24.70
CA SER A 79 -5.32 -8.09 23.90
C SER A 79 -6.12 -8.03 22.59
N CYS A 80 -6.47 -9.19 22.00
CA CYS A 80 -7.34 -9.25 20.83
C CYS A 80 -8.78 -8.84 21.15
N GLU A 81 -9.29 -9.15 22.34
CA GLU A 81 -10.61 -8.70 22.80
C GLU A 81 -10.65 -7.18 23.00
N ASP A 82 -9.59 -6.60 23.58
CA ASP A 82 -9.41 -5.15 23.67
C ASP A 82 -9.32 -4.49 22.28
N LEU A 83 -8.58 -5.10 21.35
CA LEU A 83 -8.49 -4.66 19.96
C LEU A 83 -9.88 -4.58 19.31
N TYR A 84 -10.74 -5.58 19.50
CA TYR A 84 -12.10 -5.54 18.96
C TYR A 84 -12.94 -4.41 19.53
N LEU A 85 -12.77 -4.11 20.83
CA LEU A 85 -13.44 -2.97 21.46
C LEU A 85 -12.98 -1.64 20.82
N GLN A 86 -11.68 -1.50 20.56
CA GLN A 86 -11.12 -0.33 19.88
C GLN A 86 -11.61 -0.21 18.44
N MET A 87 -11.63 -1.31 17.67
CA MET A 87 -12.16 -1.32 16.31
C MET A 87 -13.62 -0.87 16.27
N ARG A 88 -14.43 -1.27 17.25
CA ARG A 88 -15.82 -0.82 17.38
C ARG A 88 -15.91 0.67 17.69
N LYS A 89 -15.13 1.18 18.66
CA LYS A 89 -15.08 2.62 18.95
C LYS A 89 -14.70 3.42 17.70
N TYR A 90 -13.67 2.97 16.98
CA TYR A 90 -13.20 3.56 15.74
C TYR A 90 -14.27 3.52 14.64
N LYS A 91 -14.94 2.38 14.43
CA LYS A 91 -16.05 2.26 13.47
C LYS A 91 -17.16 3.30 13.72
N PHE A 92 -17.47 3.58 14.98
CA PHE A 92 -18.57 4.47 15.38
C PHE A 92 -18.14 5.90 15.71
N TYR A 93 -16.90 6.31 15.39
CA TYR A 93 -16.40 7.65 15.68
C TYR A 93 -16.53 8.03 17.17
N LEU A 94 -16.31 7.07 18.07
CA LEU A 94 -16.31 7.28 19.51
C LEU A 94 -14.90 7.66 19.99
N GLU A 95 -14.81 8.38 21.10
CA GLU A 95 -13.52 8.71 21.73
C GLU A 95 -12.70 7.43 22.00
N PRO A 96 -11.38 7.45 21.70
CA PRO A 96 -10.57 8.60 21.25
C PRO A 96 -10.47 8.75 19.71
N TYR A 97 -11.31 8.07 18.93
CA TYR A 97 -11.25 8.01 17.46
C TYR A 97 -12.28 8.90 16.75
N ASN A 98 -12.77 9.94 17.42
CA ASN A 98 -13.80 10.86 16.94
C ASN A 98 -13.22 12.02 16.10
N GLU A 99 -11.90 12.17 16.04
CA GLU A 99 -11.26 13.20 15.23
C GLU A 99 -11.54 13.02 13.73
N LYS A 100 -11.71 14.15 13.04
CA LYS A 100 -11.96 14.18 11.59
C LYS A 100 -10.64 14.16 10.84
N PHE A 101 -10.57 13.30 9.82
CA PHE A 101 -9.45 13.25 8.90
C PHE A 101 -9.46 14.44 7.92
N LYS A 102 -8.30 15.05 7.67
CA LYS A 102 -8.11 16.17 6.75
C LYS A 102 -7.18 15.78 5.58
N ASP A 103 -7.76 15.42 4.44
CA ASP A 103 -7.02 14.91 3.27
C ASP A 103 -5.86 15.80 2.78
N GLU A 104 -5.97 17.11 2.93
CA GLU A 104 -4.99 18.07 2.43
C GLU A 104 -3.77 18.22 3.36
N ASP A 105 -3.97 17.98 4.65
CA ASP A 105 -3.04 18.39 5.71
C ASP A 105 -2.32 17.21 6.38
N GLU A 106 -2.87 15.99 6.30
CA GLU A 106 -2.34 14.86 7.07
C GLU A 106 -2.39 13.52 6.33
N THR A 107 -1.45 12.63 6.67
CA THR A 107 -1.45 11.25 6.20
C THR A 107 -2.20 10.35 7.19
N PRO A 108 -2.73 9.19 6.75
CA PRO A 108 -3.33 8.21 7.67
C PRO A 108 -2.39 7.79 8.79
N ILE A 109 -1.09 7.67 8.50
CA ILE A 109 -0.06 7.37 9.50
C ILE A 109 0.02 8.47 10.57
N LEU A 110 0.05 9.74 10.16
CA LEU A 110 0.09 10.86 11.08
C LEU A 110 -1.18 10.92 11.97
N TRP A 111 -2.35 10.68 11.37
CA TRP A 111 -3.61 10.62 12.12
C TRP A 111 -3.62 9.47 13.14
N TRP A 112 -3.08 8.30 12.79
CA TRP A 112 -2.95 7.21 13.77
C TRP A 112 -1.98 7.58 14.89
N LEU A 113 -0.86 8.24 14.58
CA LEU A 113 0.10 8.70 15.59
C LEU A 113 -0.48 9.74 16.56
N SER A 114 -1.48 10.54 16.14
CA SER A 114 -2.14 11.52 17.01
C SER A 114 -3.18 10.92 17.96
N THR A 115 -3.62 9.66 17.75
CA THR A 115 -4.62 9.04 18.64
C THR A 115 -4.07 8.81 20.05
N ASP A 116 -4.87 9.14 21.06
CA ASP A 116 -4.53 9.02 22.48
C ASP A 116 -5.50 8.09 23.22
N ASP A 117 -5.35 6.77 23.00
CA ASP A 117 -6.06 5.75 23.77
C ASP A 117 -5.17 5.19 24.90
N THR A 118 -5.82 4.76 25.98
CA THR A 118 -5.24 4.08 27.14
C THR A 118 -4.43 2.83 26.76
N LYS A 119 -4.88 2.07 25.76
CA LYS A 119 -4.16 0.94 25.16
C LYS A 119 -3.99 1.24 23.68
N LYS A 120 -2.85 0.95 23.07
CA LYS A 120 -2.54 1.38 21.69
C LYS A 120 -2.67 0.28 20.63
N TYR A 121 -3.43 -0.78 20.91
CA TYR A 121 -3.48 -1.99 20.05
C TYR A 121 -3.97 -1.71 18.63
N LEU A 122 -5.07 -0.97 18.47
CA LEU A 122 -5.57 -0.62 17.15
C LEU A 122 -4.62 0.32 16.40
N GLN A 123 -3.96 1.24 17.13
CA GLN A 123 -2.95 2.14 16.56
C GLN A 123 -1.75 1.34 16.05
N GLU A 124 -1.22 0.41 16.85
CA GLU A 124 -0.11 -0.47 16.46
C GLU A 124 -0.46 -1.32 15.24
N LEU A 125 -1.64 -1.96 15.24
CA LEU A 125 -2.13 -2.70 14.09
C LEU A 125 -2.26 -1.80 12.86
N ALA A 126 -2.78 -0.59 13.03
CA ALA A 126 -2.96 0.36 11.94
C ALA A 126 -1.63 0.75 11.30
N LEU A 127 -0.65 1.14 12.12
CA LEU A 127 0.68 1.51 11.66
C LEU A 127 1.39 0.33 10.98
N HIS A 128 1.21 -0.88 11.50
CA HIS A 128 1.77 -2.10 10.90
C HIS A 128 1.16 -2.43 9.53
N VAL A 129 -0.16 -2.33 9.38
CA VAL A 129 -0.83 -2.64 8.11
C VAL A 129 -0.59 -1.52 7.08
N LEU A 130 -0.58 -0.26 7.50
CA LEU A 130 -0.42 0.89 6.60
C LEU A 130 1.03 1.12 6.15
N SER A 131 2.02 0.54 6.82
CA SER A 131 3.42 0.57 6.35
C SER A 131 3.69 -0.39 5.19
N VAL A 132 2.77 -1.32 4.91
CA VAL A 132 2.89 -2.25 3.78
C VAL A 132 2.65 -1.50 2.46
N THR A 133 3.65 -1.50 1.59
CA THR A 133 3.52 -0.93 0.24
C THR A 133 2.69 -1.85 -0.65
N PRO A 134 1.57 -1.40 -1.23
CA PRO A 134 0.63 -2.26 -1.96
C PRO A 134 1.08 -2.60 -3.40
N HIS A 135 2.26 -2.15 -3.84
CA HIS A 135 2.78 -2.39 -5.18
C HIS A 135 4.23 -2.91 -5.17
N SER A 136 4.57 -3.68 -6.19
CA SER A 136 5.94 -4.15 -6.44
C SER A 136 6.85 -3.12 -7.10
N ALA A 137 6.36 -1.92 -7.46
CA ALA A 137 7.13 -0.95 -8.24
C ALA A 137 8.48 -0.56 -7.60
N SER A 138 8.55 -0.44 -6.27
CA SER A 138 9.81 -0.20 -5.56
C SER A 138 10.78 -1.39 -5.69
N CYS A 139 10.26 -2.62 -5.66
CA CYS A 139 11.04 -3.82 -5.94
C CYS A 139 11.48 -3.86 -7.42
N GLU A 140 10.62 -3.48 -8.35
CA GLU A 140 10.93 -3.42 -9.80
C GLU A 140 12.04 -2.41 -10.09
N ARG A 141 12.03 -1.23 -9.44
CA ARG A 141 13.15 -0.28 -9.49
C ARG A 141 14.46 -0.92 -9.01
N GLY A 142 14.40 -1.66 -7.90
CA GLY A 142 15.53 -2.44 -7.37
C GLY A 142 16.01 -3.52 -8.34
N PHE A 143 15.08 -4.30 -8.92
CA PHE A 143 15.39 -5.37 -9.86
C PHE A 143 15.90 -4.85 -11.20
N SER A 144 15.43 -3.70 -11.68
CA SER A 144 15.96 -3.04 -12.87
C SER A 144 17.41 -2.64 -12.66
N THR A 145 17.71 -2.02 -11.50
CA THR A 145 19.09 -1.69 -11.11
C THR A 145 19.96 -2.95 -11.02
N LEU A 146 19.45 -4.02 -10.41
CA LEU A 146 20.16 -5.30 -10.33
C LEU A 146 20.36 -5.92 -11.72
N GLY A 147 19.38 -5.80 -12.61
CA GLY A 147 19.45 -6.23 -14.00
C GLY A 147 20.49 -5.44 -14.79
N TRP A 148 20.68 -4.16 -14.49
CA TRP A 148 21.77 -3.37 -15.04
C TRP A 148 23.15 -3.87 -14.56
N ILE A 149 23.33 -4.06 -13.24
CA ILE A 149 24.59 -4.57 -12.65
C ILE A 149 24.94 -5.97 -13.15
N TYR A 150 23.94 -6.85 -13.26
CA TYR A 150 24.14 -8.27 -13.55
C TYR A 150 24.10 -8.58 -15.06
N GLY A 151 23.18 -7.95 -15.80
CA GLY A 151 22.87 -8.24 -17.19
C GLY A 151 23.68 -7.42 -18.20
N LYS A 152 23.64 -6.08 -18.11
CA LYS A 152 24.22 -5.18 -19.14
C LYS A 152 25.76 -5.26 -19.17
N HIS A 153 26.39 -5.56 -18.03
CA HIS A 153 27.86 -5.62 -17.89
C HIS A 153 28.46 -7.04 -17.88
N ARG A 154 27.65 -8.11 -18.02
CA ARG A 154 28.09 -9.54 -17.95
C ARG A 154 29.12 -9.83 -16.83
N LEU A 155 28.97 -9.18 -15.69
CA LEU A 155 29.88 -9.35 -14.57
C LEU A 155 29.62 -10.73 -13.95
N ARG A 156 30.63 -11.62 -13.92
CA ARG A 156 30.54 -12.94 -13.24
C ARG A 156 30.58 -12.77 -11.71
N LEU A 157 29.67 -11.95 -11.17
CA LEU A 157 29.51 -11.72 -9.75
C LEU A 157 28.68 -12.84 -9.14
N GLN A 158 29.07 -13.28 -7.94
CA GLN A 158 28.24 -14.17 -7.14
C GLN A 158 27.04 -13.40 -6.59
N THR A 159 25.91 -14.08 -6.39
CA THR A 159 24.67 -13.49 -5.89
C THR A 159 24.87 -12.72 -4.59
N SER A 160 25.70 -13.25 -3.67
CA SER A 160 26.02 -12.57 -2.41
C SER A 160 26.67 -11.20 -2.60
N LYS A 161 27.54 -11.05 -3.61
CA LYS A 161 28.18 -9.76 -3.93
C LYS A 161 27.18 -8.77 -4.52
N VAL A 162 26.33 -9.24 -5.43
CA VAL A 162 25.28 -8.43 -6.05
C VAL A 162 24.30 -7.93 -4.99
N GLU A 163 23.92 -8.80 -4.06
CA GLU A 163 23.09 -8.46 -2.90
C GLU A 163 23.77 -7.41 -2.01
N SER A 164 25.04 -7.60 -1.65
CA SER A 164 25.77 -6.60 -0.85
C SER A 164 25.85 -5.24 -1.56
N MET A 165 26.12 -5.22 -2.86
CA MET A 165 26.16 -3.98 -3.65
C MET A 165 24.79 -3.29 -3.68
N ALA A 166 23.70 -4.05 -3.85
CA ALA A 166 22.36 -3.51 -3.81
C ALA A 166 22.02 -2.89 -2.45
N LYS A 167 22.37 -3.58 -1.35
CA LYS A 167 22.18 -3.07 0.01
C LYS A 167 22.95 -1.76 0.24
N ILE A 168 24.22 -1.71 -0.18
CA ILE A 168 25.04 -0.49 -0.08
C ILE A 168 24.41 0.65 -0.87
N ARG A 169 23.99 0.39 -2.11
CA ARG A 169 23.32 1.40 -2.94
C ARG A 169 22.03 1.91 -2.31
N SER A 170 21.17 1.02 -1.83
CA SER A 170 19.91 1.40 -1.17
C SER A 170 20.15 2.27 0.06
N PHE A 171 21.15 1.92 0.89
CA PHE A 171 21.54 2.73 2.04
C PHE A 171 22.01 4.13 1.65
N TYR A 172 22.85 4.25 0.60
CA TYR A 172 23.27 5.56 0.14
C TYR A 172 22.10 6.38 -0.41
N ILE A 173 21.19 5.75 -1.16
CA ILE A 173 19.99 6.42 -1.69
C ILE A 173 19.11 6.96 -0.56
N SER A 174 18.86 6.18 0.49
CA SER A 174 18.08 6.66 1.63
C SER A 174 18.75 7.84 2.34
N LYS A 175 20.08 7.96 2.28
CA LYS A 175 20.85 9.07 2.85
C LYS A 175 21.18 10.20 1.88
N VAL A 176 20.74 10.13 0.62
CA VAL A 176 21.02 11.17 -0.39
C VAL A 176 20.55 12.55 0.08
N ASN A 177 19.38 12.67 0.70
CA ASN A 177 18.87 13.97 1.13
C ASN A 177 19.71 14.60 2.26
N ASP A 178 20.17 13.80 3.22
CA ASP A 178 21.04 14.25 4.31
C ASP A 178 22.42 14.67 3.76
N GLU A 179 22.98 13.85 2.87
CA GLU A 179 24.27 14.11 2.21
C GLU A 179 24.19 15.33 1.28
N LEU A 180 23.11 15.51 0.52
CA LEU A 180 22.89 16.69 -0.33
C LEU A 180 22.74 17.95 0.50
N ARG A 181 22.01 17.90 1.62
CA ARG A 181 21.93 19.02 2.56
C ARG A 181 23.31 19.37 3.11
N TYR A 182 24.09 18.37 3.54
CA TYR A 182 25.47 18.59 3.97
C TYR A 182 26.35 19.18 2.85
N ALA A 183 26.32 18.62 1.64
CA ALA A 183 27.11 19.09 0.50
C ALA A 183 26.74 20.52 0.10
N SER A 184 25.44 20.85 0.07
CA SER A 184 24.95 22.20 -0.22
C SER A 184 25.42 23.25 0.80
N SER A 185 25.64 22.85 2.05
CA SER A 185 26.19 23.73 3.09
C SER A 185 27.70 23.96 2.98
N LYS A 186 28.42 23.09 2.26
CA LYS A 186 29.89 23.05 2.22
C LYS A 186 30.49 23.58 0.92
N TYR A 187 29.78 23.42 -0.19
CA TYR A 187 30.23 23.79 -1.53
C TYR A 187 29.37 24.88 -2.15
N SER A 188 29.96 25.72 -2.99
CA SER A 188 29.22 26.72 -3.75
C SER A 188 28.43 26.06 -4.89
N GLU A 189 27.38 26.74 -5.35
CA GLU A 189 26.52 26.28 -6.45
C GLU A 189 27.32 25.94 -7.73
N ARG A 190 28.37 26.71 -8.02
CA ARG A 190 29.27 26.45 -9.17
C ARG A 190 30.08 25.17 -9.00
N GLU A 191 30.56 24.89 -7.80
CA GLU A 191 31.33 23.66 -7.51
C GLU A 191 30.42 22.42 -7.55
N LEU A 192 29.20 22.52 -7.00
CA LEU A 192 28.19 21.47 -7.10
C LEU A 192 27.83 21.19 -8.56
N LYS A 193 27.66 22.23 -9.38
CA LYS A 193 27.37 22.06 -10.80
C LYS A 193 28.49 21.33 -11.54
N ILE A 194 29.75 21.66 -11.27
CA ILE A 194 30.90 20.98 -11.87
C ILE A 194 30.92 19.49 -11.45
N MET A 195 30.73 19.19 -10.16
CA MET A 195 30.70 17.81 -9.67
C MET A 195 29.57 16.98 -10.29
N VAL A 196 28.39 17.57 -10.48
CA VAL A 196 27.25 16.90 -11.12
C VAL A 196 27.53 16.68 -12.60
N ASP A 197 28.00 17.70 -13.33
CA ASP A 197 28.32 17.59 -14.76
C ASP A 197 29.43 16.55 -15.00
N GLU A 198 30.47 16.51 -14.16
CA GLU A 198 31.52 15.48 -14.21
C GLU A 198 30.96 14.07 -13.97
N SER A 199 30.02 13.91 -13.04
CA SER A 199 29.42 12.61 -12.72
C SER A 199 28.44 12.12 -13.78
N LEU A 200 27.71 13.01 -14.45
CA LEU A 200 26.70 12.67 -15.47
C LEU A 200 27.32 12.30 -16.82
N ASN A 201 28.48 12.89 -17.17
CA ASN A 201 29.19 12.60 -18.41
C ASN A 201 29.57 11.11 -18.54
N ASP A 202 29.86 10.42 -17.43
CA ASP A 202 30.19 8.99 -17.43
C ASP A 202 28.94 8.08 -17.58
N ILE A 203 27.73 8.62 -17.41
CA ILE A 203 26.47 7.84 -17.44
C ILE A 203 25.78 7.95 -18.81
N GLU A 204 25.99 9.04 -19.56
CA GLU A 204 25.38 9.25 -20.88
C GLU A 204 25.73 8.16 -21.92
N GLU A 205 26.91 7.53 -21.83
CA GLU A 205 27.28 6.41 -22.72
C GLU A 205 26.49 5.10 -22.46
N ASP A 206 25.85 4.95 -21.30
CA ASP A 206 25.22 3.69 -20.87
C ASP A 206 23.68 3.63 -21.07
N PHE A 207 23.07 4.73 -21.51
CA PHE A 207 21.62 4.87 -21.75
C PHE A 207 21.18 4.63 -23.20
N GLU A 208 21.99 3.97 -24.05
CA GLU A 208 21.40 3.34 -25.23
C GLU A 208 20.42 2.26 -24.75
N ASP A 209 19.14 2.61 -24.79
CA ASP A 209 18.02 1.73 -24.48
C ASP A 209 17.87 0.73 -25.63
N ASP A 210 18.11 -0.55 -25.34
CA ASP A 210 17.56 -1.63 -26.14
C ASP A 210 16.04 -1.62 -25.91
N GLU A 211 15.29 -0.82 -26.67
CA GLU A 211 13.82 -0.87 -26.66
C GLU A 211 13.41 -2.33 -26.90
N PRO A 212 12.69 -2.98 -25.97
CA PRO A 212 12.26 -4.34 -26.18
C PRO A 212 11.36 -4.38 -27.41
N GLU A 213 11.67 -5.30 -28.33
CA GLU A 213 10.93 -5.49 -29.57
C GLU A 213 9.43 -5.65 -29.25
N ARG A 214 8.62 -4.67 -29.65
CA ARG A 214 7.17 -4.67 -29.36
C ARG A 214 6.53 -5.83 -30.11
N VAL A 215 6.24 -6.92 -29.41
CA VAL A 215 5.52 -8.06 -29.97
C VAL A 215 4.09 -7.62 -30.30
N LEU A 216 3.75 -7.60 -31.59
CA LEU A 216 2.38 -7.40 -32.05
C LEU A 216 1.55 -8.61 -31.61
N VAL A 217 0.78 -8.45 -30.54
CA VAL A 217 -0.19 -9.46 -30.10
C VAL A 217 -1.39 -9.44 -31.06
N GLU A 218 -1.84 -10.61 -31.51
CA GLU A 218 -3.05 -10.72 -32.33
C GLU A 218 -4.23 -10.04 -31.62
N GLN A 219 -5.03 -9.29 -32.40
CA GLN A 219 -6.22 -8.63 -31.86
C GLN A 219 -7.19 -9.67 -31.30
N HIS A 220 -7.32 -9.71 -29.97
CA HIS A 220 -8.27 -10.57 -29.30
C HIS A 220 -9.70 -10.09 -29.60
N GLU A 221 -10.50 -10.89 -30.30
CA GLU A 221 -11.91 -10.59 -30.52
C GLU A 221 -12.66 -10.64 -29.19
N ILE A 222 -13.11 -9.47 -28.73
CA ILE A 222 -13.87 -9.36 -27.49
C ILE A 222 -15.29 -9.89 -27.72
N PRO A 223 -15.74 -10.95 -27.02
CA PRO A 223 -17.06 -11.52 -27.24
C PRO A 223 -18.17 -10.56 -26.79
N ASN A 224 -19.01 -10.12 -27.73
CA ASN A 224 -20.10 -9.16 -27.45
C ASN A 224 -21.34 -9.77 -26.75
N HIS A 225 -21.33 -11.07 -26.44
CA HIS A 225 -22.48 -11.80 -25.88
C HIS A 225 -22.30 -12.21 -24.42
N ILE A 226 -21.13 -12.00 -23.82
CA ILE A 226 -20.87 -12.35 -22.43
C ILE A 226 -21.15 -11.12 -21.56
N VAL A 227 -22.05 -11.27 -20.60
CA VAL A 227 -22.35 -10.25 -19.59
C VAL A 227 -21.77 -10.69 -18.25
N SER A 228 -20.80 -9.95 -17.75
CA SER A 228 -20.15 -10.13 -16.46
C SER A 228 -20.52 -8.98 -15.52
N VAL A 229 -20.61 -9.29 -14.22
CA VAL A 229 -20.89 -8.31 -13.16
C VAL A 229 -19.62 -8.07 -12.35
N LEU A 230 -19.37 -6.84 -11.92
CA LEU A 230 -18.22 -6.51 -11.07
C LEU A 230 -18.38 -7.16 -9.69
N ILE A 231 -17.49 -8.08 -9.34
CA ILE A 231 -17.51 -8.80 -8.05
C ILE A 231 -17.37 -7.84 -6.86
N LEU A 232 -16.72 -6.69 -7.08
CA LEU A 232 -16.58 -5.65 -6.06
C LEU A 232 -17.93 -5.16 -5.51
N GLU A 233 -18.99 -5.22 -6.33
CA GLU A 233 -20.34 -4.85 -5.90
C GLU A 233 -20.87 -5.77 -4.81
N ASP A 234 -20.37 -6.99 -4.64
CA ASP A 234 -20.78 -7.84 -3.54
C ASP A 234 -20.25 -7.35 -2.19
N ILE A 235 -19.26 -6.47 -2.21
CA ILE A 235 -18.53 -5.97 -1.04
C ILE A 235 -18.87 -4.50 -0.76
N PHE A 236 -18.94 -3.69 -1.80
CA PHE A 236 -19.17 -2.25 -1.68
C PHE A 236 -20.46 -1.79 -2.38
N ASP A 237 -21.20 -0.91 -1.72
CA ASP A 237 -22.12 0.00 -2.37
C ASP A 237 -21.29 1.12 -3.01
N ILE A 238 -20.89 0.89 -4.26
CA ILE A 238 -19.89 1.71 -4.95
C ILE A 238 -20.24 3.21 -4.88
N LYS A 239 -21.51 3.59 -4.96
CA LYS A 239 -21.92 5.02 -4.91
C LYS A 239 -21.62 5.73 -3.59
N ASP A 240 -21.50 4.98 -2.50
CA ASP A 240 -21.35 5.52 -1.15
C ASP A 240 -19.87 5.58 -0.72
N VAL A 241 -18.94 5.33 -1.65
CA VAL A 241 -17.51 5.29 -1.37
C VAL A 241 -16.89 6.70 -1.46
N PRO A 242 -16.16 7.20 -0.43
CA PRO A 242 -15.83 8.63 -0.29
C PRO A 242 -14.87 9.28 -1.31
N PHE A 243 -14.33 8.53 -2.27
CA PHE A 243 -13.32 9.01 -3.22
C PHE A 243 -13.78 9.05 -4.67
N ILE A 244 -15.07 8.80 -4.92
CA ILE A 244 -15.67 8.97 -6.23
C ILE A 244 -15.99 10.46 -6.38
N LYS A 245 -15.07 11.17 -7.02
CA LYS A 245 -15.40 12.39 -7.75
C LYS A 245 -16.01 11.96 -9.07
N ASP A 246 -16.96 12.72 -9.60
CA ASP A 246 -17.47 12.43 -10.94
C ASP A 246 -16.31 12.49 -11.93
N PRO A 247 -16.22 11.56 -12.90
CA PRO A 247 -15.10 11.48 -13.84
C PRO A 247 -15.01 12.69 -14.78
N GLU A 248 -15.92 13.66 -14.69
CA GLU A 248 -15.90 14.93 -15.42
C GLU A 248 -15.13 16.04 -14.65
N ASP A 249 -14.68 15.81 -13.41
CA ASP A 249 -14.01 16.82 -12.57
C ASP A 249 -12.47 16.69 -12.53
N ASP A 250 -11.86 15.71 -13.20
CA ASP A 250 -10.41 15.45 -13.15
C ASP A 250 -9.77 15.62 -14.55
N ASP A 251 -9.55 16.88 -14.94
CA ASP A 251 -8.66 17.30 -16.05
C ASP A 251 -7.41 18.01 -15.47
N ASP A 252 -6.96 17.59 -14.29
CA ASP A 252 -5.70 18.08 -13.69
C ASP A 252 -4.88 16.90 -13.18
N ASP A 253 -4.26 16.21 -14.15
CA ASP A 253 -3.23 15.19 -13.95
C ASP A 253 -1.98 15.88 -13.38
N SER A 254 -1.99 16.12 -12.06
CA SER A 254 -0.84 16.62 -11.30
C SER A 254 -0.48 15.68 -10.14
N GLU A 255 -0.34 14.39 -10.44
CA GLU A 255 0.41 13.48 -9.56
C GLU A 255 1.93 13.61 -9.80
N SER A 256 2.46 14.77 -9.43
CA SER A 256 3.84 14.91 -8.97
C SER A 256 3.81 15.27 -7.49
N LYS A 257 3.40 14.33 -6.63
CA LYS A 257 3.68 14.42 -5.20
C LYS A 257 4.82 13.47 -4.89
N SER A 258 5.97 14.05 -4.57
CA SER A 258 7.13 13.35 -4.04
C SER A 258 6.69 12.40 -2.92
N GLU A 259 6.99 11.12 -3.08
CA GLU A 259 6.99 10.13 -2.00
C GLU A 259 7.97 10.63 -0.92
N ASN A 260 7.49 11.45 0.02
CA ASN A 260 8.21 11.69 1.26
C ASN A 260 8.04 10.43 2.10
N GLU A 261 8.97 9.50 1.94
CA GLU A 261 9.23 8.46 2.92
C GLU A 261 9.52 9.14 4.26
N HIS A 262 8.52 9.19 5.15
CA HIS A 262 8.77 9.54 6.54
C HIS A 262 9.58 8.40 7.16
N GLU A 263 10.89 8.61 7.33
CA GLU A 263 11.75 7.76 8.16
C GLU A 263 11.12 7.68 9.56
N ILE A 264 10.63 6.50 9.95
CA ILE A 264 10.41 6.16 11.36
C ILE A 264 11.77 5.69 11.88
N ASP A 265 12.35 6.47 12.79
CA ASP A 265 13.61 6.16 13.48
C ASP A 265 13.42 4.92 14.37
N GLU A 266 13.84 3.75 13.89
CA GLU A 266 13.83 2.47 14.62
C GLU A 266 14.94 2.39 15.70
N ASN A 267 15.08 3.42 16.53
CA ASN A 267 16.01 3.39 17.66
C ASN A 267 15.28 3.55 18.99
N ASN A 268 14.43 2.57 19.33
CA ASN A 268 14.26 2.14 20.72
C ASN A 268 13.57 0.76 20.82
N VAL A 269 14.31 -0.31 20.54
CA VAL A 269 13.92 -1.65 20.98
C VAL A 269 14.48 -1.84 22.39
N ASP A 270 13.74 -1.38 23.39
CA ASP A 270 13.99 -1.79 24.76
C ASP A 270 13.69 -3.28 24.87
N ASN A 271 14.72 -4.02 25.25
CA ASN A 271 14.78 -5.46 25.38
C ASN A 271 13.93 -5.88 26.60
N VAL A 272 12.63 -6.09 26.41
CA VAL A 272 11.76 -6.63 27.46
C VAL A 272 11.86 -8.15 27.46
N ASN A 273 12.53 -8.68 28.49
CA ASN A 273 12.54 -10.11 28.78
C ASN A 273 11.11 -10.65 28.88
N PRO A 274 10.82 -11.84 28.32
CA PRO A 274 9.51 -12.46 28.47
C PRO A 274 9.33 -12.90 29.93
N THR A 275 8.36 -12.30 30.60
CA THR A 275 7.84 -12.85 31.86
C THR A 275 7.00 -14.07 31.49
N GLU A 276 7.45 -15.25 31.90
CA GLU A 276 6.72 -16.50 31.79
C GLU A 276 5.42 -16.43 32.61
N GLU A 277 4.29 -16.21 31.95
CA GLU A 277 2.98 -16.58 32.50
C GLU A 277 2.17 -17.36 31.46
N ASN A 278 2.17 -18.68 31.68
CA ASN A 278 1.29 -19.76 31.26
C ASN A 278 0.48 -19.62 29.95
N ASP A 279 0.86 -20.54 29.07
CA ASP A 279 0.36 -20.94 27.76
C ASP A 279 -1.15 -21.21 27.70
N ASP A 280 -1.84 -20.44 26.84
CA ASP A 280 -3.02 -20.86 26.07
C ASP A 280 -3.03 -20.01 24.78
N ASN A 281 -1.98 -20.17 23.96
CA ASN A 281 -1.75 -19.39 22.73
C ASN A 281 -2.49 -19.93 21.49
N ASP A 282 -3.29 -20.99 21.63
CA ASP A 282 -4.07 -21.57 20.54
C ASP A 282 -5.57 -21.32 20.69
N TYR A 283 -5.97 -20.05 20.52
CA TYR A 283 -7.38 -19.68 20.46
C TYR A 283 -7.88 -19.59 19.00
N ASP A 284 -9.14 -20.01 18.80
CA ASP A 284 -9.85 -19.93 17.52
C ASP A 284 -10.25 -18.48 17.23
N VAL A 285 -9.60 -17.94 16.20
CA VAL A 285 -9.73 -16.56 15.76
C VAL A 285 -11.15 -16.27 15.22
N ASP A 286 -11.74 -17.21 14.50
CA ASP A 286 -13.04 -17.05 13.85
C ASP A 286 -14.18 -17.15 14.88
N ALA A 287 -14.05 -18.07 15.85
CA ALA A 287 -14.99 -18.18 16.96
C ALA A 287 -14.98 -16.93 17.85
N LEU A 288 -13.80 -16.33 18.07
CA LEU A 288 -13.69 -15.08 18.83
C LEU A 288 -14.29 -13.91 18.06
N ALA A 289 -13.96 -13.75 16.77
CA ALA A 289 -14.50 -12.69 15.92
C ALA A 289 -16.04 -12.71 15.91
N ALA A 290 -16.66 -13.90 15.87
CA ALA A 290 -18.10 -14.08 15.85
C ALA A 290 -18.84 -13.45 17.05
N LYS A 291 -18.21 -13.42 18.23
CA LYS A 291 -18.81 -12.80 19.44
C LYS A 291 -18.97 -11.28 19.30
N TYR A 292 -18.28 -10.66 18.35
CA TYR A 292 -18.23 -9.22 18.18
C TYR A 292 -18.98 -8.72 16.92
N LEU A 293 -19.80 -9.58 16.28
CA LEU A 293 -20.50 -9.27 15.02
C LEU A 293 -21.92 -8.67 15.15
N ASP A 294 -22.45 -8.55 16.37
CA ASP A 294 -23.71 -7.84 16.65
C ASP A 294 -23.49 -6.34 16.92
#